data_AF-A0A1M3MCR4-F1
#
_entry.id   AF-A0A1M3MCR4-F1
#
_cell.length_a   1.000
_cell.length_b   1.000
_cell.length_c   1.000
_cell.angle_alpha   90.00
_cell.angle_beta   90.00
_cell.angle_gamma   90.00
#
_symmetry.space_group_name_H-M   'P 1'
#
loop_
_entity.id
_entity.type
_entity.pdbx_description
1 polymer ?
#
loop_
_entity_poly.entity_id
_entity_poly.type
_entity_poly.pdbx_seq_one_letter_code
_entity_poly.pdbx_strand_id
1 'polypeptide(L)'
;MRLPLVFLLIFVLLQACTDPKVPTIVVVKNDETYAPARVRRVMDKWQQATFNFFYQGASPTGMALEGNERGDVVTTGGTGFGIMALIVGAERGYIGREEASAQVRKIVRFLGKAERFKGAWSHWYNPDGTAHPFGDQVKTGDLIETGFLMAGLLTASEYFTATTGVEPEIRDSVHSFWETIDWNAYTNGRPYLHWLWYSQSNRYELPIRGWHEGWISYLLALAAPGEHAIPAAVYQNGWLIEGSIAQPSRQFYGYNLPMGEAYGGPLFFAHYSFLGIDPRNLEDSYVNFWNQNVAHTMINRHYCVYEAPKEYKYSATDWGLTACYGAKPPLWNYSARSPSNDDGVIAPTASLGSYPYTPFYSTQMLLRLDEYPPAHGSYGFADAYAPSTATSEKKHLAIDQGPVVVMMENYRSGLIWSLLMKNDRIRQALQLAGVKAQPSYSDGFIRALTNVATGEYDLMRHPDRENYELDIFSTRAGQARLQLNNADGKPAMDTTFAVGAGEHRFVTGVNSKIISGKRYTATLTTPAGKSSVLTLRLR
;
A
#
# COMPACT_ATOMS: atom_id res chain seq x y z
N MET A 1 8.93 53.08 71.31
CA MET A 1 8.69 53.09 69.85
C MET A 1 8.75 51.64 69.36
N ARG A 2 7.58 51.08 69.01
CA ARG A 2 7.28 49.83 68.23
C ARG A 2 8.08 48.51 68.46
N LEU A 3 7.34 47.50 68.98
CA LEU A 3 7.42 46.04 68.73
C LEU A 3 7.31 45.70 67.21
N PRO A 4 7.44 44.42 66.72
CA PRO A 4 7.33 43.09 67.37
C PRO A 4 8.51 42.11 67.05
N LEU A 5 8.82 40.99 67.71
CA LEU A 5 8.15 39.91 68.48
C LEU A 5 7.11 39.07 67.72
N VAL A 6 7.51 37.95 67.12
CA VAL A 6 6.58 36.84 66.82
C VAL A 6 7.15 35.54 67.37
N PHE A 7 6.43 35.05 68.37
CA PHE A 7 6.59 33.79 69.07
C PHE A 7 6.10 32.61 68.23
N LEU A 8 6.81 31.49 68.35
CA LEU A 8 6.48 30.17 67.81
C LEU A 8 5.22 29.62 68.52
N LEU A 9 4.15 29.36 67.78
CA LEU A 9 2.98 28.64 68.27
C LEU A 9 2.92 27.23 67.67
N ILE A 10 3.11 26.24 68.54
CA ILE A 10 2.80 24.83 68.31
C ILE A 10 1.30 24.66 68.51
N PHE A 11 0.57 24.28 67.46
CA PHE A 11 -0.81 23.84 67.55
C PHE A 11 -0.89 22.35 67.25
N VAL A 12 -1.17 21.57 68.30
CA VAL A 12 -1.67 20.20 68.23
C VAL A 12 -3.15 20.29 67.87
N LEU A 13 -3.55 19.71 66.75
CA LEU A 13 -4.95 19.59 66.35
C LEU A 13 -5.37 18.11 66.29
N LEU A 14 -6.47 17.87 67.00
CA LEU A 14 -7.14 16.61 67.24
C LEU A 14 -7.56 15.91 65.94
N GLN A 15 -7.30 14.61 65.89
CA GLN A 15 -7.82 13.70 64.87
C GLN A 15 -9.33 13.50 65.05
N ALA A 16 -10.10 13.82 64.00
CA ALA A 16 -11.43 13.26 63.80
C ALA A 16 -11.30 12.08 62.82
N CYS A 17 -11.71 10.88 63.26
CA CYS A 17 -11.81 9.69 62.42
C CYS A 17 -12.90 9.88 61.36
N THR A 18 -12.51 9.80 60.09
CA THR A 18 -13.40 9.43 59.00
C THR A 18 -12.85 8.16 58.37
N ASP A 19 -13.65 7.08 58.37
CA ASP A 19 -13.32 5.82 57.71
C ASP A 19 -13.17 5.99 56.18
N PRO A 20 -12.43 5.07 55.53
CA PRO A 20 -11.66 5.36 54.33
C PRO A 20 -12.56 5.50 53.10
N LYS A 21 -12.42 6.60 52.38
CA LYS A 21 -12.72 6.58 50.95
C LYS A 21 -11.63 5.77 50.28
N VAL A 22 -11.87 4.47 50.13
CA VAL A 22 -11.16 3.64 49.16
C VAL A 22 -11.12 4.44 47.86
N PRO A 23 -9.94 4.68 47.26
CA PRO A 23 -9.86 5.35 45.98
C PRO A 23 -10.77 4.61 45.02
N THR A 24 -11.81 5.29 44.54
CA THR A 24 -12.68 4.78 43.49
C THR A 24 -11.77 4.31 42.37
N ILE A 25 -11.89 3.04 41.98
CA ILE A 25 -11.20 2.49 40.81
C ILE A 25 -11.52 3.45 39.66
N VAL A 26 -10.51 4.18 39.20
CA VAL A 26 -10.64 4.98 37.98
C VAL A 26 -10.86 3.97 36.87
N VAL A 27 -12.11 3.92 36.39
CA VAL A 27 -12.50 3.16 35.21
C VAL A 27 -11.54 3.54 34.09
N VAL A 28 -10.78 2.56 33.60
CA VAL A 28 -9.88 2.75 32.47
C VAL A 28 -10.76 3.09 31.27
N LYS A 29 -10.75 4.36 30.86
CA LYS A 29 -11.41 4.81 29.63
C LYS A 29 -10.73 4.08 28.47
N ASN A 30 -11.47 3.22 27.76
CA ASN A 30 -10.99 2.65 26.50
C ASN A 30 -10.58 3.80 25.58
N ASP A 31 -9.40 3.70 24.97
CA ASP A 31 -9.01 4.66 23.93
C ASP A 31 -9.88 4.40 22.70
N GLU A 32 -10.79 5.34 22.42
CA GLU A 32 -11.69 5.29 21.26
C GLU A 32 -11.13 6.05 20.05
N THR A 33 -9.88 6.53 20.14
CA THR A 33 -9.23 7.29 19.06
C THR A 33 -9.27 6.51 17.74
N TYR A 34 -9.03 5.20 17.80
CA TYR A 34 -9.02 4.28 16.65
C TYR A 34 -10.23 3.33 16.64
N ALA A 35 -11.36 3.73 17.24
CA ALA A 35 -12.58 2.92 17.23
C ALA A 35 -12.99 2.59 15.78
N PRO A 36 -13.37 1.33 15.47
CA PRO A 36 -13.69 0.89 14.10
C PRO A 36 -14.69 1.81 13.38
N ALA A 37 -15.76 2.23 14.06
CA ALA A 37 -16.76 3.13 13.48
C ALA A 37 -16.20 4.51 13.09
N ARG A 38 -15.27 5.08 13.88
CA ARG A 38 -14.60 6.34 13.55
C ARG A 38 -13.69 6.15 12.34
N VAL A 39 -12.82 5.14 12.38
CA VAL A 39 -11.87 4.87 11.30
C VAL A 39 -12.60 4.58 10.00
N ARG A 40 -13.62 3.71 10.02
CA ARG A 40 -14.45 3.37 8.85
C ARG A 40 -15.05 4.61 8.21
N ARG A 41 -15.67 5.49 8.99
CA ARG A 41 -16.27 6.74 8.48
C ARG A 41 -15.23 7.64 7.80
N VAL A 42 -14.04 7.78 8.38
CA VAL A 42 -12.98 8.62 7.80
C VAL A 42 -12.39 7.96 6.55
N MET A 43 -12.23 6.63 6.55
CA MET A 43 -11.83 5.88 5.35
C MET A 43 -12.84 6.03 4.22
N ASP A 44 -14.15 5.85 4.48
CA ASP A 44 -15.20 6.01 3.47
C ASP A 44 -15.17 7.42 2.85
N LYS A 45 -15.10 8.46 3.69
CA LYS A 45 -15.02 9.87 3.25
C LYS A 45 -13.86 10.09 2.28
N TRP A 46 -12.65 9.71 2.67
CA TRP A 46 -11.45 10.04 1.90
C TRP A 46 -11.21 9.08 0.73
N GLN A 47 -11.60 7.81 0.85
CA GLN A 47 -11.58 6.88 -0.28
C GLN A 47 -12.54 7.34 -1.38
N GLN A 48 -13.75 7.81 -1.03
CA GLN A 48 -14.69 8.38 -2.01
C GLN A 48 -14.19 9.71 -2.61
N ALA A 49 -13.64 10.60 -1.78
CA ALA A 49 -13.10 11.87 -2.26
C ALA A 49 -11.95 11.66 -3.26
N THR A 50 -11.04 10.71 -2.98
CA THR A 50 -9.94 10.35 -3.87
C THR A 50 -10.41 9.61 -5.11
N PHE A 51 -11.39 8.70 -4.97
CA PHE A 51 -12.04 8.04 -6.11
C PHE A 51 -12.57 9.03 -7.16
N ASN A 52 -13.10 10.17 -6.73
CA ASN A 52 -13.66 11.17 -7.66
C ASN A 52 -12.63 11.75 -8.63
N PHE A 53 -11.31 11.66 -8.36
CA PHE A 53 -10.27 12.00 -9.34
C PHE A 53 -10.44 11.20 -10.64
N PHE A 54 -10.81 9.91 -10.53
CA PHE A 54 -10.89 8.96 -11.65
C PHE A 54 -12.28 8.88 -12.29
N TYR A 55 -13.29 9.55 -11.73
CA TYR A 55 -14.65 9.56 -12.27
C TYR A 55 -15.11 10.97 -12.62
N GLN A 56 -15.20 11.87 -11.64
CA GLN A 56 -15.61 13.26 -11.85
C GLN A 56 -14.49 14.09 -12.49
N GLY A 57 -13.24 13.83 -12.10
CA GLY A 57 -12.04 14.48 -12.63
C GLY A 57 -11.46 13.81 -13.89
N ALA A 58 -12.08 12.75 -14.39
CA ALA A 58 -11.58 12.04 -15.57
C ALA A 58 -11.69 12.91 -16.84
N SER A 59 -10.75 12.70 -17.76
CA SER A 59 -10.82 13.29 -19.11
C SER A 59 -12.10 12.84 -19.84
N PRO A 60 -12.62 13.60 -20.82
CA PRO A 60 -13.71 13.13 -21.70
C PRO A 60 -13.42 11.81 -22.41
N THR A 61 -12.14 11.43 -22.59
CA THR A 61 -11.72 10.13 -23.11
C THR A 61 -12.03 8.96 -22.16
N GLY A 62 -12.31 9.27 -20.90
CA GLY A 62 -12.49 8.35 -19.80
C GLY A 62 -11.20 8.06 -19.01
N MET A 63 -10.03 8.37 -19.58
CA MET A 63 -8.73 8.14 -18.94
C MET A 63 -8.46 9.11 -17.79
N ALA A 64 -7.55 8.72 -16.90
CA ALA A 64 -7.06 9.58 -15.83
C ALA A 64 -6.17 10.69 -16.41
N LEU A 65 -6.35 11.92 -15.92
CA LEU A 65 -5.40 13.00 -16.17
C LEU A 65 -4.08 12.69 -15.47
N GLU A 66 -2.95 13.06 -16.06
CA GLU A 66 -1.64 12.94 -15.38
C GLU A 66 -1.65 13.69 -14.05
N GLY A 67 -2.05 14.95 -14.12
CA GLY A 67 -2.33 15.79 -12.96
C GLY A 67 -3.38 16.83 -13.30
N ASN A 68 -4.16 17.25 -12.31
CA ASN A 68 -5.30 18.15 -12.53
C ASN A 68 -4.91 19.58 -12.97
N GLU A 69 -3.62 19.92 -12.91
CA GLU A 69 -3.02 21.16 -13.39
C GLU A 69 -2.46 21.07 -14.82
N ARG A 70 -2.38 19.87 -15.41
CA ARG A 70 -1.69 19.62 -16.69
C ARG A 70 -2.61 19.67 -17.91
N GLY A 71 -3.72 20.41 -17.78
CA GLY A 71 -4.75 20.49 -18.82
C GLY A 71 -5.37 19.12 -19.08
N ASP A 72 -5.49 18.76 -20.36
CA ASP A 72 -6.21 17.56 -20.79
C ASP A 72 -5.29 16.35 -21.07
N VAL A 73 -4.02 16.41 -20.65
CA VAL A 73 -3.05 15.31 -20.84
C VAL A 73 -3.43 14.13 -19.96
N VAL A 74 -3.59 12.96 -20.57
CA VAL A 74 -3.94 11.71 -19.88
C VAL A 74 -2.73 10.79 -19.76
N THR A 75 -2.73 9.98 -18.70
CA THR A 75 -1.62 9.08 -18.35
C THR A 75 -2.02 7.61 -18.41
N THR A 76 -1.12 6.77 -18.93
CA THR A 76 -1.38 5.35 -19.20
C THR A 76 -1.41 4.53 -17.91
N GLY A 77 -0.34 4.51 -17.11
CA GLY A 77 -0.28 3.72 -15.88
C GLY A 77 -1.21 4.23 -14.79
N GLY A 78 -1.32 5.56 -14.64
CA GLY A 78 -2.31 6.17 -13.75
C GLY A 78 -3.76 5.82 -14.13
N THR A 79 -4.05 5.62 -15.43
CA THR A 79 -5.36 5.08 -15.87
C THR A 79 -5.54 3.62 -15.48
N GLY A 80 -4.48 2.80 -15.48
CA GLY A 80 -4.50 1.45 -14.93
C GLY A 80 -4.98 1.43 -13.48
N PHE A 81 -4.45 2.34 -12.66
CA PHE A 81 -4.87 2.49 -11.26
C PHE A 81 -6.31 3.01 -11.17
N GLY A 82 -6.68 3.97 -12.03
CA GLY A 82 -8.03 4.51 -12.14
C GLY A 82 -9.08 3.45 -12.49
N ILE A 83 -8.77 2.50 -13.36
CA ILE A 83 -9.66 1.37 -13.68
C ILE A 83 -9.93 0.53 -12.42
N MET A 84 -8.89 0.23 -11.63
CA MET A 84 -9.07 -0.46 -10.35
C MET A 84 -9.91 0.38 -9.38
N ALA A 85 -9.69 1.70 -9.31
CA ALA A 85 -10.51 2.62 -8.51
C ALA A 85 -11.99 2.66 -8.95
N LEU A 86 -12.29 2.57 -10.26
CA LEU A 86 -13.66 2.46 -10.77
C LEU A 86 -14.38 1.21 -10.27
N ILE A 87 -13.67 0.09 -10.17
CA ILE A 87 -14.18 -1.16 -9.58
C ILE A 87 -14.46 -0.97 -8.09
N VAL A 88 -13.54 -0.33 -7.35
CA VAL A 88 -13.76 0.02 -5.93
C VAL A 88 -15.00 0.90 -5.77
N GLY A 89 -15.17 1.91 -6.63
CA GLY A 89 -16.33 2.80 -6.60
C GLY A 89 -17.66 2.09 -6.84
N ALA A 90 -17.68 1.09 -7.73
CA ALA A 90 -18.85 0.25 -7.96
C ALA A 90 -19.19 -0.62 -6.74
N GLU A 91 -18.19 -1.31 -6.16
CA GLU A 91 -18.39 -2.19 -4.99
C GLU A 91 -18.75 -1.42 -3.71
N ARG A 92 -18.24 -0.19 -3.57
CA ARG A 92 -18.56 0.69 -2.44
C ARG A 92 -19.83 1.52 -2.64
N GLY A 93 -20.45 1.46 -3.82
CA GLY A 93 -21.66 2.21 -4.13
C GLY A 93 -21.44 3.72 -4.27
N TYR A 94 -20.22 4.15 -4.58
CA TYR A 94 -19.93 5.56 -4.94
C TYR A 94 -20.53 5.91 -6.30
N ILE A 95 -20.56 4.93 -7.20
CA ILE A 95 -21.24 4.95 -8.50
C ILE A 95 -21.89 3.58 -8.74
N GLY A 96 -22.84 3.49 -9.67
CA GLY A 96 -23.40 2.21 -10.10
C GLY A 96 -22.41 1.40 -10.95
N ARG A 97 -22.57 0.06 -10.96
CA ARG A 97 -21.79 -0.83 -11.83
C ARG A 97 -21.92 -0.46 -13.32
N GLU A 98 -23.12 -0.08 -13.76
CA GLU A 98 -23.35 0.36 -15.14
C GLU A 98 -22.55 1.63 -15.47
N GLU A 99 -22.49 2.61 -14.57
CA GLU A 99 -21.67 3.82 -14.73
C GLU A 99 -20.17 3.47 -14.78
N ALA A 100 -19.71 2.59 -13.89
CA ALA A 100 -18.31 2.15 -13.86
C ALA A 100 -17.92 1.45 -15.17
N SER A 101 -18.75 0.50 -15.64
CA SER A 101 -18.52 -0.21 -16.90
C SER A 101 -18.60 0.73 -18.12
N ALA A 102 -19.51 1.71 -18.11
CA ALA A 102 -19.59 2.73 -19.16
C ALA A 102 -18.33 3.60 -19.22
N GLN A 103 -17.76 3.96 -18.06
CA GLN A 103 -16.51 4.71 -17.98
C GLN A 103 -15.32 3.86 -18.50
N VAL A 104 -15.20 2.60 -18.08
CA VAL A 104 -14.16 1.68 -18.58
C VAL A 104 -14.30 1.45 -20.10
N ARG A 105 -15.53 1.41 -20.62
CA ARG A 105 -15.76 1.33 -22.07
C ARG A 105 -15.21 2.54 -22.83
N LYS A 106 -15.32 3.76 -22.29
CA LYS A 106 -14.69 4.95 -22.91
C LYS A 106 -13.18 4.78 -22.98
N ILE A 107 -12.58 4.30 -21.89
CA ILE A 107 -11.13 4.03 -21.79
C ILE A 107 -10.68 3.04 -22.87
N VAL A 108 -11.29 1.85 -22.95
CA VAL A 108 -10.85 0.84 -23.94
C VAL A 108 -11.07 1.31 -25.39
N ARG A 109 -12.11 2.10 -25.66
CA ARG A 109 -12.33 2.70 -26.98
C ARG A 109 -11.29 3.74 -27.35
N PHE A 110 -10.84 4.54 -26.39
CA PHE A 110 -9.75 5.49 -26.60
C PHE A 110 -8.44 4.73 -26.86
N LEU A 111 -8.11 3.76 -26.00
CA LEU A 111 -6.89 2.97 -26.10
C LEU A 111 -6.79 2.18 -27.41
N GLY A 112 -7.92 1.73 -27.95
CA GLY A 112 -7.98 1.05 -29.25
C GLY A 112 -7.73 1.95 -30.47
N LYS A 113 -7.72 3.28 -30.28
CA LYS A 113 -7.45 4.28 -31.33
C LYS A 113 -6.12 5.01 -31.13
N ALA A 114 -5.64 5.08 -29.89
CA ALA A 114 -4.42 5.77 -29.54
C ALA A 114 -3.21 5.20 -30.30
N GLU A 115 -2.23 6.05 -30.62
CA GLU A 115 -0.98 5.61 -31.24
C GLU A 115 -0.29 4.54 -30.37
N ARG A 116 0.14 3.41 -30.95
CA ARG A 116 0.84 2.34 -30.22
C ARG A 116 2.21 2.04 -30.84
N PHE A 117 3.14 1.60 -30.01
CA PHE A 117 4.55 1.41 -30.33
C PHE A 117 4.94 -0.04 -30.05
N LYS A 118 4.90 -0.88 -31.09
CA LYS A 118 4.98 -2.35 -30.95
C LYS A 118 3.92 -2.88 -29.97
N GLY A 119 2.72 -2.31 -30.05
CA GLY A 119 1.63 -2.61 -29.14
C GLY A 119 1.73 -1.97 -27.75
N ALA A 120 2.88 -1.50 -27.28
CA ALA A 120 2.90 -0.72 -26.04
C ALA A 120 2.27 0.67 -26.25
N TRP A 121 1.76 1.26 -25.18
CA TRP A 121 1.30 2.64 -25.17
C TRP A 121 2.43 3.58 -24.72
N SER A 122 2.32 4.86 -25.08
CA SER A 122 3.16 5.93 -24.51
C SER A 122 2.79 6.21 -23.07
N HIS A 123 3.69 6.90 -22.36
CA HIS A 123 3.43 7.38 -21.02
C HIS A 123 2.20 8.32 -20.98
N TRP A 124 2.17 9.32 -21.88
CA TRP A 124 1.11 10.31 -21.96
C TRP A 124 0.48 10.41 -23.36
N TYR A 125 -0.78 10.83 -23.38
CA TYR A 125 -1.51 11.13 -24.61
C TYR A 125 -2.28 12.44 -24.53
N ASN A 126 -2.48 13.06 -25.69
CA ASN A 126 -3.50 14.08 -25.88
C ASN A 126 -4.89 13.42 -26.02
N PRO A 127 -6.00 14.16 -25.81
CA PRO A 127 -7.36 13.62 -25.96
C PRO A 127 -7.72 13.07 -27.34
N ASP A 128 -6.95 13.39 -28.38
CA ASP A 128 -7.13 12.87 -29.74
C ASP A 128 -6.43 11.51 -29.98
N GLY A 129 -5.68 10.99 -29.00
CA GLY A 129 -4.97 9.72 -29.09
C GLY A 129 -3.55 9.82 -29.64
N THR A 130 -3.02 11.03 -29.88
CA THR A 130 -1.61 11.25 -30.22
C THR A 130 -0.72 11.20 -28.98
N ALA A 131 0.47 10.60 -29.10
CA ALA A 131 1.42 10.54 -27.99
C ALA A 131 1.85 11.95 -27.56
N HIS A 132 1.72 12.25 -26.27
CA HIS A 132 2.18 13.51 -25.68
C HIS A 132 3.59 13.34 -25.10
N PRO A 133 4.55 14.22 -25.43
CA PRO A 133 5.92 14.03 -24.97
C PRO A 133 6.11 14.17 -23.46
N PHE A 134 6.82 13.23 -22.84
CA PHE A 134 7.42 13.40 -21.51
C PHE A 134 8.93 13.59 -21.65
N GLY A 135 9.41 14.84 -21.53
CA GLY A 135 10.81 15.15 -21.84
C GLY A 135 11.13 14.88 -23.32
N ASP A 136 12.11 14.03 -23.60
CA ASP A 136 12.49 13.63 -24.96
C ASP A 136 11.68 12.44 -25.52
N GLN A 137 10.71 11.92 -24.76
CA GLN A 137 9.86 10.78 -25.14
C GLN A 137 8.80 11.17 -26.19
N VAL A 138 9.23 11.43 -27.42
CA VAL A 138 8.34 11.71 -28.57
C VAL A 138 8.06 10.41 -29.34
N LYS A 139 6.78 10.04 -29.46
CA LYS A 139 6.36 8.79 -30.14
C LYS A 139 7.11 7.56 -29.60
N THR A 140 7.11 7.44 -28.28
CA THR A 140 7.86 6.44 -27.52
C THR A 140 6.88 5.48 -26.85
N GLY A 141 7.12 4.19 -26.96
CA GLY A 141 6.41 3.20 -26.13
C GLY A 141 7.05 3.09 -24.75
N ASP A 142 6.21 3.09 -23.72
CA ASP A 142 6.60 2.95 -22.32
C ASP A 142 6.06 1.63 -21.76
N LEU A 143 6.97 0.71 -21.48
CA LEU A 143 6.63 -0.66 -21.09
C LEU A 143 6.20 -0.78 -19.62
N ILE A 144 6.63 0.14 -18.75
CA ILE A 144 6.25 0.16 -17.34
C ILE A 144 4.82 0.68 -17.21
N GLU A 145 4.53 1.81 -17.85
CA GLU A 145 3.18 2.39 -17.90
C GLU A 145 2.18 1.43 -18.56
N THR A 146 2.59 0.77 -19.65
CA THR A 146 1.81 -0.30 -20.29
C THR A 146 1.54 -1.46 -19.33
N GLY A 147 2.50 -1.83 -18.49
CA GLY A 147 2.33 -2.87 -17.48
C GLY A 147 1.29 -2.52 -16.42
N PHE A 148 1.34 -1.30 -15.89
CA PHE A 148 0.35 -0.79 -14.94
C PHE A 148 -1.05 -0.72 -15.55
N LEU A 149 -1.17 -0.22 -16.79
CA LEU A 149 -2.45 -0.18 -17.50
C LEU A 149 -3.02 -1.58 -17.72
N MET A 150 -2.20 -2.51 -18.21
CA MET A 150 -2.65 -3.87 -18.49
C MET A 150 -3.08 -4.61 -17.22
N ALA A 151 -2.41 -4.39 -16.08
CA ALA A 151 -2.86 -4.94 -14.80
C ALA A 151 -4.27 -4.43 -14.40
N GLY A 152 -4.54 -3.14 -14.60
CA GLY A 152 -5.88 -2.56 -14.39
C GLY A 152 -6.93 -3.15 -15.33
N LEU A 153 -6.58 -3.29 -16.62
CA LEU A 153 -7.46 -3.86 -17.65
C LEU A 153 -7.79 -5.34 -17.40
N LEU A 154 -6.80 -6.15 -17.01
CA LEU A 154 -7.02 -7.54 -16.62
C LEU A 154 -7.95 -7.63 -15.39
N THR A 155 -7.75 -6.76 -14.40
CA THR A 155 -8.65 -6.66 -13.24
C THR A 155 -10.08 -6.33 -13.67
N ALA A 156 -10.26 -5.40 -14.61
CA ALA A 156 -11.57 -5.08 -15.17
C ALA A 156 -12.21 -6.25 -15.92
N SER A 157 -11.44 -7.02 -16.70
CA SER A 157 -11.96 -8.20 -17.41
C SER A 157 -12.48 -9.28 -16.46
N GLU A 158 -11.88 -9.37 -15.28
CA GLU A 158 -12.25 -10.29 -14.21
C GLU A 158 -13.46 -9.81 -13.39
N TYR A 159 -13.71 -8.50 -13.35
CA TYR A 159 -14.82 -7.91 -12.62
C TYR A 159 -16.08 -7.76 -13.47
N PHE A 160 -15.93 -7.30 -14.73
CA PHE A 160 -17.01 -7.04 -15.67
C PHE A 160 -17.33 -8.29 -16.53
N THR A 161 -18.08 -9.23 -15.93
CA THR A 161 -18.38 -10.56 -16.51
C THR A 161 -19.79 -10.73 -17.08
N ALA A 162 -20.64 -9.70 -17.07
CA ALA A 162 -21.97 -9.77 -17.65
C ALA A 162 -21.91 -10.10 -19.15
N THR A 163 -22.85 -10.92 -19.62
CA THR A 163 -22.94 -11.35 -21.03
C THR A 163 -23.69 -10.35 -21.92
N THR A 164 -24.20 -9.27 -21.33
CA THR A 164 -25.01 -8.24 -22.00
C THR A 164 -24.45 -6.84 -21.71
N GLY A 165 -25.00 -5.83 -22.40
CA GLY A 165 -24.59 -4.44 -22.20
C GLY A 165 -23.18 -4.18 -22.73
N VAL A 166 -22.40 -3.39 -21.99
CA VAL A 166 -21.06 -2.93 -22.42
C VAL A 166 -19.92 -3.85 -21.98
N GLU A 167 -20.16 -4.75 -21.03
CA GLU A 167 -19.12 -5.59 -20.44
C GLU A 167 -18.45 -6.57 -21.42
N PRO A 168 -19.16 -7.16 -22.41
CA PRO A 168 -18.51 -7.94 -23.47
C PRO A 168 -17.47 -7.14 -24.25
N GLU A 169 -17.79 -5.90 -24.64
CA GLU A 169 -16.86 -5.02 -25.38
C GLU A 169 -15.58 -4.73 -24.59
N ILE A 170 -15.71 -4.58 -23.26
CA ILE A 170 -14.55 -4.40 -22.37
C ILE A 170 -13.65 -5.63 -22.44
N ARG A 171 -14.21 -6.83 -22.22
CA ARG A 171 -13.43 -8.08 -22.21
C ARG A 171 -12.77 -8.36 -23.56
N ASP A 172 -13.50 -8.14 -24.66
CA ASP A 172 -12.98 -8.35 -26.02
C ASP A 172 -11.83 -7.38 -26.32
N SER A 173 -11.95 -6.12 -25.91
CA SER A 173 -10.88 -5.13 -26.05
C SER A 173 -9.64 -5.49 -25.23
N VAL A 174 -9.83 -5.88 -23.96
CA VAL A 174 -8.74 -6.32 -23.07
C VAL A 174 -8.03 -7.56 -23.63
N HIS A 175 -8.79 -8.51 -24.18
CA HIS A 175 -8.23 -9.67 -24.85
C HIS A 175 -7.41 -9.24 -26.07
N SER A 176 -7.96 -8.41 -26.96
CA SER A 176 -7.24 -7.90 -28.14
C SER A 176 -5.96 -7.14 -27.79
N PHE A 177 -5.98 -6.30 -26.75
CA PHE A 177 -4.79 -5.60 -26.30
C PHE A 177 -3.70 -6.55 -25.82
N TRP A 178 -4.07 -7.52 -24.99
CA TRP A 178 -3.13 -8.54 -24.51
C TRP A 178 -2.46 -9.30 -25.65
N GLU A 179 -3.23 -9.71 -26.67
CA GLU A 179 -2.70 -10.45 -27.81
C GLU A 179 -1.77 -9.61 -28.71
N THR A 180 -1.73 -8.29 -28.55
CA THR A 180 -1.07 -7.37 -29.50
C THR A 180 0.07 -6.55 -28.90
N ILE A 181 0.38 -6.67 -27.59
CA ILE A 181 1.56 -6.05 -26.99
C ILE A 181 2.76 -6.95 -27.24
N ASP A 182 3.73 -6.48 -28.02
CA ASP A 182 4.95 -7.21 -28.31
C ASP A 182 6.03 -6.93 -27.26
N TRP A 183 5.91 -7.58 -26.10
CA TRP A 183 6.86 -7.43 -24.99
C TRP A 183 8.27 -7.88 -25.37
N ASN A 184 8.37 -8.96 -26.14
CA ASN A 184 9.64 -9.51 -26.60
C ASN A 184 10.41 -8.53 -27.48
N ALA A 185 9.74 -7.72 -28.29
CA ALA A 185 10.41 -6.70 -29.08
C ALA A 185 11.09 -5.60 -28.24
N TYR A 186 10.69 -5.40 -26.98
CA TYR A 186 11.37 -4.49 -26.05
C TYR A 186 12.66 -5.07 -25.47
N THR A 187 12.97 -6.34 -25.73
CA THR A 187 14.30 -6.89 -25.43
C THR A 187 15.35 -6.38 -26.40
N ASN A 188 14.98 -6.10 -27.66
CA ASN A 188 15.92 -5.87 -28.76
C ASN A 188 17.05 -6.93 -28.80
N GLY A 189 16.71 -8.20 -28.52
CA GLY A 189 17.67 -9.31 -28.45
C GLY A 189 18.62 -9.28 -27.24
N ARG A 190 18.38 -8.40 -26.26
CA ARG A 190 19.15 -8.32 -25.01
C ARG A 190 18.56 -9.25 -23.94
N PRO A 191 19.36 -9.64 -22.93
CA PRO A 191 18.88 -10.50 -21.84
C PRO A 191 18.08 -9.70 -20.78
N TYR A 192 17.42 -8.62 -21.16
CA TYR A 192 16.59 -7.76 -20.31
C TYR A 192 15.58 -6.98 -21.15
N LEU A 193 14.52 -6.49 -20.52
CA LEU A 193 13.58 -5.54 -21.13
C LEU A 193 14.16 -4.11 -21.07
N HIS A 194 13.89 -3.33 -22.12
CA HIS A 194 14.05 -1.87 -22.07
C HIS A 194 12.72 -1.23 -21.68
N TRP A 195 12.78 -0.18 -20.87
CA TRP A 195 11.61 0.59 -20.47
C TRP A 195 11.03 1.32 -21.67
N LEU A 196 11.89 1.94 -22.47
CA LEU A 196 11.49 2.85 -23.53
C LEU A 196 11.97 2.38 -24.90
N TRP A 197 11.09 2.49 -25.89
CA TRP A 197 11.45 2.38 -27.30
C TRP A 197 10.97 3.60 -28.08
N TYR A 198 11.93 4.35 -28.64
CA TYR A 198 11.70 5.56 -29.44
C TYR A 198 11.53 5.18 -30.90
N SER A 199 10.29 5.24 -31.40
CA SER A 199 9.97 4.72 -32.74
C SER A 199 10.65 5.48 -33.88
N GLN A 200 10.85 6.79 -33.72
CA GLN A 200 11.43 7.65 -34.77
C GLN A 200 12.93 7.40 -35.00
N SER A 201 13.65 7.01 -33.94
CA SER A 201 15.10 6.78 -33.98
C SER A 201 15.49 5.30 -33.81
N ASN A 202 14.51 4.41 -33.63
CA ASN A 202 14.69 3.00 -33.27
C ASN A 202 15.66 2.80 -32.09
N ARG A 203 15.58 3.71 -31.11
CA ARG A 203 16.44 3.73 -29.92
C ARG A 203 15.75 3.01 -28.77
N TYR A 204 16.47 2.16 -28.06
CA TYR A 204 16.00 1.52 -26.82
C TYR A 204 16.79 2.06 -25.65
N GLU A 205 16.11 2.44 -24.58
CA GLU A 205 16.72 3.08 -23.41
C GLU A 205 16.22 2.46 -22.10
N LEU A 206 16.98 2.71 -21.04
CA LEU A 206 16.65 2.36 -19.66
C LEU A 206 16.37 0.85 -19.48
N PRO A 207 17.41 0.01 -19.34
CA PRO A 207 17.24 -1.39 -18.96
C PRO A 207 16.43 -1.52 -17.67
N ILE A 208 15.36 -2.30 -17.69
CA ILE A 208 14.54 -2.58 -16.51
C ILE A 208 15.27 -3.64 -15.68
N ARG A 209 15.82 -3.24 -14.53
CA ARG A 209 16.60 -4.11 -13.64
C ARG A 209 16.12 -3.93 -12.22
N GLY A 210 15.70 -5.02 -11.58
CA GLY A 210 15.13 -4.96 -10.25
C GLY A 210 16.13 -4.40 -9.21
N TRP A 211 15.65 -3.94 -8.06
CA TRP A 211 14.25 -4.00 -7.58
C TRP A 211 13.68 -2.59 -7.53
N HIS A 212 12.51 -2.42 -8.14
CA HIS A 212 11.76 -1.16 -8.20
C HIS A 212 10.29 -1.43 -8.56
N GLU A 213 9.51 -0.42 -8.93
CA GLU A 213 8.07 -0.50 -9.23
C GLU A 213 7.68 -1.39 -10.42
N GLY A 214 8.65 -1.70 -11.29
CA GLY A 214 8.44 -2.26 -12.62
C GLY A 214 8.22 -3.76 -12.75
N TRP A 215 8.08 -4.47 -11.63
CA TRP A 215 8.02 -5.93 -11.63
C TRP A 215 6.89 -6.49 -12.49
N ILE A 216 5.71 -5.86 -12.45
CA ILE A 216 4.53 -6.29 -13.19
C ILE A 216 4.77 -6.37 -14.71
N SER A 217 5.62 -5.52 -15.28
CA SER A 217 5.95 -5.58 -16.71
C SER A 217 6.71 -6.85 -17.08
N TYR A 218 7.61 -7.33 -16.22
CA TYR A 218 8.26 -8.62 -16.43
C TYR A 218 7.28 -9.79 -16.29
N LEU A 219 6.36 -9.74 -15.32
CA LEU A 219 5.33 -10.77 -15.15
C LEU A 219 4.45 -10.87 -16.40
N LEU A 220 3.92 -9.74 -16.87
CA LEU A 220 3.08 -9.70 -18.08
C LEU A 220 3.85 -10.14 -19.32
N ALA A 221 5.11 -9.71 -19.47
CA ALA A 221 5.97 -10.13 -20.58
C ALA A 221 6.24 -11.64 -20.61
N LEU A 222 6.40 -12.28 -19.44
CA LEU A 222 6.61 -13.74 -19.35
C LEU A 222 5.38 -14.52 -19.82
N ALA A 223 4.19 -14.05 -19.45
CA ALA A 223 2.94 -14.73 -19.78
C ALA A 223 2.33 -14.33 -21.13
N ALA A 224 2.87 -13.30 -21.80
CA ALA A 224 2.37 -12.82 -23.08
C ALA A 224 2.30 -13.97 -24.12
N PRO A 225 1.42 -13.88 -25.13
CA PRO A 225 1.16 -14.98 -26.02
C PRO A 225 2.22 -15.11 -27.14
N GLY A 226 2.50 -16.35 -27.53
CA GLY A 226 3.29 -16.66 -28.73
C GLY A 226 4.67 -15.98 -28.76
N GLU A 227 4.98 -15.31 -29.87
CA GLU A 227 6.26 -14.64 -30.11
C GLU A 227 6.45 -13.32 -29.33
N HIS A 228 5.36 -12.80 -28.74
CA HIS A 228 5.38 -11.61 -27.92
C HIS A 228 5.87 -11.88 -26.48
N ALA A 229 5.94 -13.16 -26.08
CA ALA A 229 6.46 -13.58 -24.78
C ALA A 229 7.98 -13.43 -24.71
N ILE A 230 8.50 -12.97 -23.56
CA ILE A 230 9.94 -13.08 -23.29
C ILE A 230 10.30 -14.49 -22.81
N PRO A 231 11.47 -15.02 -23.16
CA PRO A 231 12.02 -16.21 -22.52
C PRO A 231 12.27 -15.98 -21.02
N ALA A 232 12.12 -17.02 -20.19
CA ALA A 232 12.39 -16.95 -18.75
C ALA A 232 13.80 -16.44 -18.43
N ALA A 233 14.79 -16.70 -19.30
CA ALA A 233 16.14 -16.19 -19.16
C ALA A 233 16.20 -14.64 -19.15
N VAL A 234 15.33 -13.94 -19.88
CA VAL A 234 15.28 -12.47 -19.88
C VAL A 234 14.84 -11.95 -18.50
N TYR A 235 13.92 -12.62 -17.82
CA TYR A 235 13.55 -12.30 -16.44
C TYR A 235 14.70 -12.57 -15.47
N GLN A 236 15.34 -13.75 -15.56
CA GLN A 236 16.45 -14.13 -14.68
C GLN A 236 17.66 -13.18 -14.81
N ASN A 237 18.02 -12.80 -16.03
CA ASN A 237 19.17 -11.92 -16.29
C ASN A 237 18.84 -10.43 -16.11
N GLY A 238 17.64 -10.02 -16.50
CA GLY A 238 17.22 -8.62 -16.45
C GLY A 238 16.72 -8.20 -15.09
N TRP A 239 15.61 -8.80 -14.64
CA TRP A 239 14.98 -8.45 -13.37
C TRP A 239 15.81 -8.90 -12.17
N LEU A 240 16.17 -10.19 -12.12
CA LEU A 240 16.87 -10.77 -10.97
C LEU A 240 18.38 -10.56 -11.01
N ILE A 241 18.93 -10.06 -12.13
CA ILE A 241 20.37 -9.85 -12.31
C ILE A 241 21.16 -11.12 -11.93
N GLU A 242 20.68 -12.27 -12.40
CA GLU A 242 21.22 -13.61 -12.08
C GLU A 242 21.30 -13.90 -10.57
N GLY A 243 20.38 -13.33 -9.79
CA GLY A 243 20.30 -13.44 -8.34
C GLY A 243 21.17 -12.46 -7.55
N SER A 244 22.04 -11.70 -8.21
CA SER A 244 22.94 -10.72 -7.54
C SER A 244 22.19 -9.53 -6.93
N ILE A 245 20.93 -9.33 -7.32
CA ILE A 245 20.01 -8.34 -6.74
C ILE A 245 19.74 -8.57 -5.25
N ALA A 246 19.78 -9.82 -4.78
CA ALA A 246 19.35 -10.20 -3.45
C ALA A 246 20.51 -10.13 -2.45
N GLN A 247 20.27 -9.46 -1.32
CA GLN A 247 21.21 -9.35 -0.22
C GLN A 247 20.57 -9.89 1.07
N PRO A 248 20.53 -11.22 1.28
CA PRO A 248 19.70 -11.86 2.31
C PRO A 248 19.92 -11.37 3.75
N SER A 249 21.13 -10.91 4.08
CA SER A 249 21.51 -10.40 5.40
C SER A 249 21.36 -8.89 5.56
N ARG A 250 20.93 -8.17 4.52
CA ARG A 250 20.84 -6.71 4.56
C ARG A 250 19.70 -6.28 5.48
N GLN A 251 20.04 -5.38 6.40
CA GLN A 251 19.11 -4.80 7.35
C GLN A 251 19.26 -3.29 7.41
N PHE A 252 18.14 -2.61 7.64
CA PHE A 252 18.11 -1.19 8.01
C PHE A 252 17.22 -1.04 9.24
N TYR A 253 17.72 -0.37 10.28
CA TYR A 253 17.02 -0.18 11.55
C TYR A 253 16.48 -1.50 12.19
N GLY A 254 17.17 -2.62 11.94
CA GLY A 254 16.77 -3.96 12.40
C GLY A 254 15.71 -4.67 11.54
N TYR A 255 15.26 -4.07 10.44
CA TYR A 255 14.34 -4.70 9.48
C TYR A 255 15.12 -5.35 8.33
N ASN A 256 14.84 -6.63 8.05
CA ASN A 256 15.39 -7.34 6.89
C ASN A 256 14.83 -6.77 5.59
N LEU A 257 15.72 -6.33 4.69
CA LEU A 257 15.34 -5.78 3.39
C LEU A 257 16.28 -6.34 2.29
N PRO A 258 16.07 -7.60 1.87
CA PRO A 258 17.00 -8.27 0.96
C PRO A 258 17.01 -7.68 -0.45
N MET A 259 15.91 -7.10 -0.92
CA MET A 259 15.79 -6.56 -2.28
C MET A 259 15.78 -5.03 -2.28
N GLY A 260 16.22 -4.40 -3.39
CA GLY A 260 16.13 -2.95 -3.60
C GLY A 260 17.41 -2.18 -3.29
N GLU A 261 17.32 -0.86 -3.34
CA GLU A 261 18.40 0.03 -2.93
C GLU A 261 18.49 0.17 -1.40
N ALA A 262 19.47 0.94 -0.92
CA ALA A 262 19.59 1.21 0.51
C ALA A 262 18.33 1.88 1.04
N TYR A 263 17.87 1.45 2.23
CA TYR A 263 16.60 1.88 2.82
C TYR A 263 15.34 1.65 1.95
N GLY A 264 15.46 0.90 0.85
CA GLY A 264 14.38 0.47 -0.03
C GLY A 264 13.95 1.45 -1.12
N GLY A 265 14.34 2.72 -1.02
CA GLY A 265 13.96 3.76 -1.98
C GLY A 265 12.58 4.37 -1.74
N PRO A 266 12.03 5.09 -2.73
CA PRO A 266 10.68 5.66 -2.66
C PRO A 266 9.63 4.60 -2.37
N LEU A 267 8.68 4.90 -1.48
CA LEU A 267 7.78 3.88 -0.95
C LEU A 267 6.80 3.29 -1.99
N PHE A 268 6.57 3.99 -3.11
CA PHE A 268 5.74 3.49 -4.20
C PHE A 268 6.26 2.18 -4.85
N PHE A 269 7.53 1.82 -4.66
CA PHE A 269 8.06 0.52 -5.07
C PHE A 269 7.34 -0.65 -4.38
N ALA A 270 6.83 -0.44 -3.15
CA ALA A 270 6.01 -1.41 -2.43
C ALA A 270 4.52 -1.35 -2.82
N HIS A 271 4.12 -0.46 -3.74
CA HIS A 271 2.71 -0.22 -4.09
C HIS A 271 2.36 -0.65 -5.51
N TYR A 272 3.00 -0.09 -6.55
CA TYR A 272 2.42 -0.10 -7.92
C TYR A 272 2.22 -1.50 -8.50
N SER A 273 3.26 -2.34 -8.47
CA SER A 273 3.13 -3.74 -8.88
C SER A 273 2.21 -4.56 -7.97
N PHE A 274 1.98 -4.10 -6.74
CA PHE A 274 1.21 -4.78 -5.70
C PHE A 274 -0.21 -4.23 -5.52
N LEU A 275 -0.68 -3.34 -6.39
CA LEU A 275 -2.07 -2.90 -6.38
C LEU A 275 -3.02 -4.06 -6.70
N GLY A 276 -2.65 -4.90 -7.66
CA GLY A 276 -3.40 -6.12 -8.00
C GLY A 276 -2.68 -7.42 -7.67
N ILE A 277 -1.34 -7.46 -7.67
CA ILE A 277 -0.61 -8.66 -7.23
C ILE A 277 -0.63 -8.70 -5.70
N ASP A 278 -1.21 -9.76 -5.13
CA ASP A 278 -1.33 -9.92 -3.68
C ASP A 278 -0.01 -10.44 -3.07
N PRO A 279 0.76 -9.63 -2.32
CA PRO A 279 2.05 -10.07 -1.82
C PRO A 279 1.92 -11.02 -0.61
N ARG A 280 0.74 -11.16 -0.01
CA ARG A 280 0.53 -11.91 1.25
C ARG A 280 1.00 -13.35 1.18
N ASN A 281 0.87 -13.97 0.01
CA ASN A 281 1.11 -15.39 -0.22
C ASN A 281 2.20 -15.65 -1.26
N LEU A 282 3.01 -14.64 -1.59
CA LEU A 282 4.02 -14.77 -2.62
C LEU A 282 5.41 -14.90 -2.01
N GLU A 283 6.17 -15.85 -2.53
CA GLU A 283 7.56 -16.10 -2.19
C GLU A 283 8.31 -16.62 -3.42
N ASP A 284 9.50 -16.10 -3.68
CA ASP A 284 10.44 -16.68 -4.62
C ASP A 284 11.68 -17.22 -3.88
N SER A 285 12.74 -17.56 -4.62
CA SER A 285 13.98 -18.08 -4.03
C SER A 285 14.73 -17.06 -3.15
N TYR A 286 14.36 -15.78 -3.18
CA TYR A 286 15.09 -14.69 -2.54
C TYR A 286 14.29 -14.04 -1.41
N VAL A 287 12.96 -13.91 -1.58
CA VAL A 287 12.16 -13.09 -0.68
C VAL A 287 10.71 -13.54 -0.55
N ASN A 288 10.17 -13.38 0.66
CA ASN A 288 8.73 -13.32 0.88
C ASN A 288 8.25 -11.88 0.62
N PHE A 289 7.42 -11.69 -0.40
CA PHE A 289 7.05 -10.37 -0.91
C PHE A 289 6.28 -9.52 0.13
N TRP A 290 5.44 -10.15 0.96
CA TRP A 290 4.79 -9.46 2.07
C TRP A 290 5.82 -8.89 3.05
N ASN A 291 6.77 -9.71 3.50
CA ASN A 291 7.79 -9.29 4.44
C ASN A 291 8.68 -8.18 3.87
N GLN A 292 9.04 -8.25 2.58
CA GLN A 292 9.77 -7.18 1.89
C GLN A 292 9.02 -5.84 1.94
N ASN A 293 7.74 -5.84 1.57
CA ASN A 293 6.94 -4.61 1.48
C ASN A 293 6.63 -4.02 2.86
N VAL A 294 6.38 -4.88 3.86
CA VAL A 294 6.22 -4.45 5.25
C VAL A 294 7.54 -3.88 5.80
N ALA A 295 8.68 -4.52 5.54
CA ALA A 295 9.99 -4.01 5.94
C ALA A 295 10.30 -2.65 5.29
N HIS A 296 10.08 -2.50 3.98
CA HIS A 296 10.28 -1.22 3.28
C HIS A 296 9.42 -0.11 3.88
N THR A 297 8.13 -0.38 4.13
CA THR A 297 7.22 0.56 4.79
C THR A 297 7.72 0.95 6.19
N MET A 298 8.14 -0.03 6.99
CA MET A 298 8.61 0.21 8.35
C MET A 298 9.95 0.95 8.40
N ILE A 299 10.85 0.74 7.44
CA ILE A 299 12.09 1.51 7.29
C ILE A 299 11.79 2.96 6.95
N ASN A 300 10.88 3.20 5.98
CA ASN A 300 10.47 4.54 5.59
C ASN A 300 9.87 5.31 6.79
N ARG A 301 8.96 4.67 7.52
CA ARG A 301 8.39 5.22 8.76
C ARG A 301 9.46 5.44 9.84
N HIS A 302 10.33 4.47 10.06
CA HIS A 302 11.37 4.54 11.09
C HIS A 302 12.26 5.76 10.87
N TYR A 303 12.73 5.95 9.63
CA TYR A 303 13.51 7.12 9.25
C TYR A 303 12.77 8.41 9.62
N CYS A 304 11.52 8.57 9.17
CA CYS A 304 10.76 9.80 9.41
C CYS A 304 10.58 10.12 10.90
N VAL A 305 10.35 9.08 11.72
CA VAL A 305 9.99 9.26 13.14
C VAL A 305 11.22 9.43 14.03
N TYR A 306 12.33 8.76 13.71
CA TYR A 306 13.48 8.64 14.63
C TYR A 306 14.77 9.26 14.11
N GLU A 307 14.97 9.32 12.79
CA GLU A 307 16.26 9.63 12.18
C GLU A 307 16.27 10.94 11.39
N ALA A 308 15.13 11.35 10.84
CA ALA A 308 15.02 12.53 10.00
C ALA A 308 15.44 13.81 10.76
N PRO A 309 16.03 14.80 10.07
CA PRO A 309 16.40 16.07 10.68
C PRO A 309 15.23 16.74 11.41
N LYS A 310 15.46 17.19 12.66
CA LYS A 310 14.40 17.73 13.54
C LYS A 310 13.69 18.94 12.93
N GLU A 311 14.38 19.70 12.09
CA GLU A 311 13.84 20.86 11.38
C GLU A 311 12.70 20.51 10.40
N TYR A 312 12.60 19.25 9.95
CA TYR A 312 11.50 18.81 9.08
C TYR A 312 10.18 18.64 9.84
N LYS A 313 10.24 18.54 11.17
CA LYS A 313 9.09 18.38 12.07
C LYS A 313 8.20 17.18 11.72
N TYR A 314 8.81 16.11 11.24
CA TYR A 314 8.14 14.82 11.11
C TYR A 314 7.74 14.27 12.48
N SER A 315 6.75 13.39 12.50
CA SER A 315 6.17 12.86 13.73
C SER A 315 5.61 11.46 13.49
N ALA A 316 5.15 10.79 14.56
CA ALA A 316 4.46 9.50 14.42
C ALA A 316 3.18 9.58 13.55
N THR A 317 2.64 10.79 13.35
CA THR A 317 1.48 11.12 12.50
C THR A 317 1.86 11.96 11.28
N ASP A 318 3.15 12.14 11.00
CA ASP A 318 3.65 12.85 9.81
C ASP A 318 4.86 12.06 9.27
N TRP A 319 4.58 11.03 8.47
CA TRP A 319 5.57 10.18 7.82
C TRP A 319 5.12 9.74 6.42
N GLY A 320 6.08 9.36 5.58
CA GLY A 320 5.84 8.81 4.25
C GLY A 320 6.60 9.55 3.17
N LEU A 321 7.72 8.98 2.74
CA LEU A 321 8.56 9.52 1.66
C LEU A 321 8.39 8.69 0.40
N THR A 322 7.97 9.34 -0.68
CA THR A 322 7.86 8.74 -2.02
C THR A 322 8.03 9.83 -3.09
N ALA A 323 8.05 9.45 -4.37
CA ALA A 323 8.06 10.42 -5.45
C ALA A 323 6.76 11.25 -5.45
N CYS A 324 6.87 12.58 -5.46
CA CYS A 324 5.74 13.50 -5.44
C CYS A 324 6.20 14.93 -5.80
N TYR A 325 5.26 15.87 -5.89
CA TYR A 325 5.55 17.29 -5.96
C TYR A 325 6.29 17.83 -4.73
N GLY A 326 6.91 18.99 -4.87
CA GLY A 326 7.42 19.74 -3.72
C GLY A 326 6.30 20.47 -3.01
N ALA A 327 6.47 20.72 -1.72
CA ALA A 327 5.48 21.44 -0.92
C ALA A 327 6.10 22.45 0.06
N LYS A 328 7.39 22.75 -0.09
CA LYS A 328 8.19 23.51 0.88
C LYS A 328 8.83 24.72 0.21
N PRO A 329 8.32 25.96 0.34
CA PRO A 329 8.88 27.12 -0.33
C PRO A 329 10.38 27.31 -0.06
N PRO A 330 11.22 27.62 -1.07
CA PRO A 330 10.91 27.77 -2.49
C PRO A 330 10.91 26.46 -3.31
N LEU A 331 11.11 25.31 -2.67
CA LEU A 331 11.17 23.96 -3.26
C LEU A 331 9.76 23.43 -3.58
N TRP A 332 9.34 23.64 -4.81
CA TRP A 332 8.09 23.11 -5.38
C TRP A 332 8.32 21.99 -6.40
N ASN A 333 9.58 21.65 -6.66
CA ASN A 333 9.94 20.70 -7.69
C ASN A 333 9.54 19.27 -7.30
N TYR A 334 9.15 18.51 -8.32
CA TYR A 334 8.98 17.07 -8.21
C TYR A 334 10.32 16.41 -7.85
N SER A 335 10.29 15.43 -6.94
CA SER A 335 11.47 14.68 -6.52
C SER A 335 11.09 13.27 -6.12
N ALA A 336 11.94 12.30 -6.46
CA ALA A 336 11.82 10.92 -6.01
C ALA A 336 12.30 10.79 -4.56
N ARG A 337 11.44 11.13 -3.59
CA ARG A 337 11.83 11.16 -2.17
C ARG A 337 11.88 9.77 -1.57
N SER A 338 12.86 9.57 -0.70
CA SER A 338 13.10 8.34 0.05
C SER A 338 13.89 8.66 1.31
N PRO A 339 14.12 7.71 2.23
CA PRO A 339 15.03 7.93 3.36
C PRO A 339 16.45 8.37 2.97
N SER A 340 16.89 8.12 1.73
CA SER A 340 18.18 8.58 1.20
C SER A 340 18.10 9.89 0.40
N ASN A 341 16.90 10.42 0.18
CA ASN A 341 16.66 11.66 -0.54
C ASN A 341 15.45 12.38 0.08
N ASP A 342 15.68 13.11 1.17
CA ASP A 342 14.65 13.82 1.93
C ASP A 342 14.94 15.34 1.94
N ASP A 343 13.90 16.13 1.72
CA ASP A 343 13.94 17.60 1.74
C ASP A 343 12.91 18.21 2.73
N GLY A 344 12.24 17.38 3.53
CA GLY A 344 11.24 17.81 4.51
C GLY A 344 9.80 17.83 3.97
N VAL A 345 9.53 17.16 2.85
CA VAL A 345 8.21 17.01 2.22
C VAL A 345 7.72 15.56 2.34
N ILE A 346 6.46 15.42 2.76
CA ILE A 346 5.73 14.16 2.88
C ILE A 346 4.70 14.04 1.77
N ALA A 347 4.54 12.83 1.24
CA ALA A 347 3.46 12.47 0.34
C ALA A 347 2.41 11.60 1.07
N PRO A 348 1.13 12.01 1.16
CA PRO A 348 0.10 11.18 1.76
C PRO A 348 -0.02 9.78 1.12
N THR A 349 0.19 9.65 -0.19
CA THR A 349 0.13 8.35 -0.87
C THR A 349 1.13 7.32 -0.33
N ALA A 350 2.29 7.77 0.18
CA ALA A 350 3.30 6.86 0.74
C ALA A 350 2.73 6.08 1.93
N SER A 351 2.12 6.78 2.89
CA SER A 351 1.59 6.15 4.11
C SER A 351 0.22 5.50 3.89
N LEU A 352 -0.65 6.13 3.09
CA LEU A 352 -1.99 5.62 2.80
C LEU A 352 -1.96 4.45 1.81
N GLY A 353 -1.06 4.45 0.82
CA GLY A 353 -0.79 3.32 -0.06
C GLY A 353 -0.24 2.09 0.67
N SER A 354 0.31 2.28 1.88
CA SER A 354 0.80 1.20 2.75
C SER A 354 -0.23 0.68 3.76
N TYR A 355 -1.51 1.01 3.62
CA TYR A 355 -2.58 0.56 4.54
C TYR A 355 -2.55 -0.96 4.84
N PRO A 356 -2.41 -1.86 3.84
CA PRO A 356 -2.37 -3.29 4.13
C PRO A 356 -1.16 -3.71 4.96
N TYR A 357 -0.03 -3.01 4.81
CA TYR A 357 1.24 -3.38 5.45
C TYR A 357 1.32 -2.87 6.89
N THR A 358 0.86 -1.63 7.12
CA THR A 358 0.95 -0.95 8.43
C THR A 358 -0.36 -0.28 8.82
N PRO A 359 -1.46 -1.03 8.98
CA PRO A 359 -2.80 -0.47 9.08
C PRO A 359 -2.97 0.51 10.23
N PHE A 360 -2.36 0.25 11.40
CA PHE A 360 -2.39 1.18 12.51
C PHE A 360 -1.70 2.51 12.17
N TYR A 361 -0.46 2.47 11.66
CA TYR A 361 0.31 3.67 11.36
C TYR A 361 -0.25 4.48 10.18
N SER A 362 -0.82 3.81 9.19
CA SER A 362 -1.56 4.44 8.09
C SER A 362 -2.86 5.08 8.59
N THR A 363 -3.52 4.49 9.59
CA THR A 363 -4.68 5.11 10.26
C THR A 363 -4.29 6.35 11.06
N GLN A 364 -3.13 6.35 11.72
CA GLN A 364 -2.61 7.54 12.39
C GLN A 364 -2.45 8.71 11.39
N MET A 365 -1.89 8.43 10.21
CA MET A 365 -1.81 9.41 9.13
C MET A 365 -3.18 9.84 8.62
N LEU A 366 -4.09 8.89 8.34
CA LEU A 366 -5.43 9.22 7.84
C LEU A 366 -6.19 10.16 8.78
N LEU A 367 -6.21 9.86 10.09
CA LEU A 367 -6.90 10.70 11.07
C LEU A 367 -6.24 12.07 11.21
N ARG A 368 -4.90 12.12 11.17
CA ARG A 368 -4.15 13.39 11.18
C ARG A 368 -4.49 14.24 9.95
N LEU A 369 -4.50 13.64 8.77
CA LEU A 369 -4.79 14.31 7.50
C LEU A 369 -6.25 14.79 7.44
N ASP A 370 -7.21 14.00 7.95
CA ASP A 370 -8.62 14.41 8.06
C ASP A 370 -8.77 15.71 8.89
N GLU A 371 -7.97 15.85 9.95
CA GLU A 371 -7.95 17.02 10.82
C GLU A 371 -7.00 18.14 10.33
N TYR A 372 -6.38 17.99 9.15
CA TYR A 372 -5.39 18.94 8.61
C TYR A 372 -5.84 19.60 7.30
N PRO A 373 -6.57 20.74 7.35
CA PRO A 373 -7.07 21.44 6.17
C PRO A 373 -6.02 21.79 5.09
N PRO A 374 -4.75 22.06 5.41
CA PRO A 374 -3.72 22.22 4.37
C PRO A 374 -3.52 20.97 3.50
N ALA A 375 -3.73 19.76 4.03
CA ALA A 375 -3.66 18.55 3.22
C ALA A 375 -4.92 18.29 2.39
N HIS A 376 -5.97 19.12 2.43
CA HIS A 376 -7.21 18.87 1.67
C HIS A 376 -7.15 19.55 0.29
N GLY A 377 -7.23 18.72 -0.76
CA GLY A 377 -7.35 19.13 -2.16
C GLY A 377 -8.75 18.86 -2.72
N SER A 378 -8.92 19.09 -4.04
CA SER A 378 -10.21 18.93 -4.72
C SER A 378 -10.70 17.49 -4.83
N TYR A 379 -9.77 16.52 -4.90
CA TYR A 379 -10.07 15.10 -5.06
C TYR A 379 -9.39 14.27 -3.98
N GLY A 380 -9.60 14.62 -2.71
CA GLY A 380 -8.97 13.95 -1.58
C GLY A 380 -7.77 14.73 -1.04
N PHE A 381 -6.77 14.02 -0.53
CA PHE A 381 -5.59 14.66 0.03
C PHE A 381 -4.69 15.26 -1.06
N ALA A 382 -3.99 16.33 -0.69
CA ALA A 382 -2.92 16.97 -1.44
C ALA A 382 -1.83 15.96 -1.82
N ASP A 383 -1.20 16.15 -2.98
CA ASP A 383 -0.09 15.32 -3.45
C ASP A 383 1.09 15.31 -2.45
N ALA A 384 1.39 16.49 -1.89
CA ALA A 384 2.50 16.66 -0.97
C ALA A 384 2.25 17.76 0.07
N TYR A 385 2.88 17.65 1.24
CA TYR A 385 2.89 18.70 2.26
C TYR A 385 4.19 18.71 3.08
N ALA A 386 4.52 19.86 3.66
CA ALA A 386 5.69 20.05 4.49
C ALA A 386 5.28 20.45 5.92
N PRO A 387 5.43 19.56 6.93
CA PRO A 387 5.09 19.87 8.32
C PRO A 387 5.85 21.07 8.88
N SER A 388 7.11 21.23 8.48
CA SER A 388 8.00 22.31 8.94
C SER A 388 7.46 23.73 8.66
N THR A 389 6.84 23.92 7.49
CA THR A 389 6.34 25.20 6.95
C THR A 389 4.82 25.30 6.92
N ALA A 390 4.10 24.23 7.26
CA ALA A 390 2.64 24.13 7.18
C ALA A 390 2.07 24.45 5.77
N THR A 391 2.84 24.12 4.73
CA THR A 391 2.49 24.31 3.32
C THR A 391 2.21 22.97 2.64
N SER A 392 1.55 23.02 1.49
CA SER A 392 1.02 21.86 0.77
C SER A 392 0.89 22.16 -0.72
N GLU A 393 1.09 21.15 -1.56
CA GLU A 393 0.72 21.15 -2.98
C GLU A 393 -0.62 20.43 -3.14
N LYS A 394 -1.69 21.20 -3.32
CA LYS A 394 -3.08 20.71 -3.32
C LYS A 394 -3.54 20.13 -4.66
N LYS A 395 -2.65 20.12 -5.66
CA LYS A 395 -2.80 19.38 -6.91
C LYS A 395 -2.80 17.87 -6.63
N HIS A 396 -3.16 17.11 -7.66
CA HIS A 396 -3.32 15.66 -7.59
C HIS A 396 -2.63 15.02 -8.79
N LEU A 397 -1.87 13.96 -8.55
CA LEU A 397 -1.34 13.08 -9.60
C LEU A 397 -2.12 11.76 -9.62
N ALA A 398 -2.43 11.23 -10.81
CA ALA A 398 -3.12 9.94 -10.92
C ALA A 398 -2.36 8.80 -10.21
N ILE A 399 -1.04 8.82 -10.36
CA ILE A 399 -0.14 7.79 -9.80
C ILE A 399 -0.09 7.82 -8.28
N ASP A 400 -0.42 8.96 -7.65
CA ASP A 400 -0.47 9.12 -6.20
C ASP A 400 -1.88 8.85 -5.66
N GLN A 401 -2.94 9.29 -6.35
CA GLN A 401 -4.32 9.07 -5.91
C GLN A 401 -4.78 7.62 -6.08
N GLY A 402 -4.31 6.92 -7.11
CA GLY A 402 -4.72 5.55 -7.43
C GLY A 402 -4.41 4.55 -6.31
N PRO A 403 -3.15 4.46 -5.86
CA PRO A 403 -2.75 3.60 -4.75
C PRO A 403 -3.53 3.87 -3.46
N VAL A 404 -3.89 5.12 -3.15
CA VAL A 404 -4.68 5.46 -1.96
C VAL A 404 -6.02 4.73 -2.00
N VAL A 405 -6.77 4.81 -3.11
CA VAL A 405 -8.08 4.16 -3.24
C VAL A 405 -7.93 2.64 -3.18
N VAL A 406 -7.00 2.11 -3.98
CA VAL A 406 -6.85 0.67 -4.21
C VAL A 406 -6.28 -0.04 -2.98
N MET A 407 -5.25 0.49 -2.33
CA MET A 407 -4.63 -0.16 -1.18
C MET A 407 -5.47 -0.01 0.10
N MET A 408 -6.24 1.07 0.25
CA MET A 408 -7.30 1.12 1.25
C MET A 408 -8.32 0.01 1.02
N GLU A 409 -8.74 -0.22 -0.22
CA GLU A 409 -9.70 -1.29 -0.51
C GLU A 409 -9.12 -2.69 -0.29
N ASN A 410 -7.88 -2.91 -0.70
CA ASN A 410 -7.20 -4.19 -0.49
C ASN A 410 -7.01 -4.51 0.99
N TYR A 411 -6.77 -3.50 1.84
CA TYR A 411 -6.79 -3.70 3.30
C TYR A 411 -8.19 -4.09 3.80
N ARG A 412 -9.22 -3.37 3.34
CA ARG A 412 -10.60 -3.54 3.81
C ARG A 412 -11.21 -4.89 3.42
N SER A 413 -11.11 -5.27 2.15
CA SER A 413 -11.78 -6.44 1.58
C SER A 413 -10.85 -7.37 0.79
N GLY A 414 -9.70 -6.86 0.31
CA GLY A 414 -8.85 -7.60 -0.62
C GLY A 414 -9.41 -7.68 -2.03
N LEU A 415 -10.37 -6.81 -2.40
CA LEU A 415 -11.11 -6.86 -3.66
C LEU A 415 -10.19 -6.92 -4.89
N ILE A 416 -9.31 -5.94 -5.07
CA ILE A 416 -8.51 -5.82 -6.31
C ILE A 416 -7.49 -6.96 -6.39
N TRP A 417 -6.88 -7.33 -5.26
CA TRP A 417 -6.07 -8.54 -5.15
C TRP A 417 -6.81 -9.80 -5.57
N SER A 418 -8.03 -10.02 -5.05
CA SER A 418 -8.83 -11.20 -5.38
C SER A 418 -9.16 -11.28 -6.87
N LEU A 419 -9.36 -10.11 -7.51
CA LEU A 419 -9.71 -10.01 -8.93
C LEU A 419 -8.51 -10.25 -9.83
N LEU A 420 -7.36 -9.61 -9.59
CA LEU A 420 -6.21 -9.81 -10.48
C LEU A 420 -5.57 -11.20 -10.27
N MET A 421 -5.50 -11.68 -9.03
CA MET A 421 -4.86 -12.98 -8.73
C MET A 421 -5.63 -14.20 -9.24
N LYS A 422 -6.93 -14.08 -9.55
CA LYS A 422 -7.69 -15.17 -10.19
C LYS A 422 -7.43 -15.29 -11.69
N ASN A 423 -6.95 -14.21 -12.33
CA ASN A 423 -6.70 -14.17 -13.77
C ASN A 423 -5.63 -15.21 -14.18
N ASP A 424 -5.94 -16.03 -15.18
CA ASP A 424 -5.08 -17.13 -15.62
C ASP A 424 -3.70 -16.64 -16.10
N ARG A 425 -3.65 -15.49 -16.78
CA ARG A 425 -2.40 -14.93 -17.32
C ARG A 425 -1.45 -14.51 -16.20
N ILE A 426 -2.00 -13.97 -15.11
CA ILE A 426 -1.22 -13.59 -13.92
C ILE A 426 -0.73 -14.82 -13.15
N ARG A 427 -1.57 -15.84 -12.99
CA ARG A 427 -1.15 -17.11 -12.37
C ARG A 427 -0.03 -17.79 -13.16
N GLN A 428 -0.15 -17.80 -14.49
CA GLN A 428 0.90 -18.28 -15.38
C GLN A 428 2.17 -17.42 -15.25
N ALA A 429 2.06 -16.09 -15.23
CA ALA A 429 3.19 -15.19 -15.09
C ALA A 429 4.00 -15.45 -13.80
N LEU A 430 3.32 -15.57 -12.66
CA LEU A 430 3.96 -15.86 -11.37
C LEU A 430 4.66 -17.22 -11.39
N GLN A 431 4.03 -18.24 -11.98
CA GLN A 431 4.64 -19.56 -12.14
C GLN A 431 5.90 -19.50 -13.00
N LEU A 432 5.86 -18.81 -14.15
CA LEU A 432 7.00 -18.64 -15.05
C LEU A 432 8.14 -17.83 -14.42
N ALA A 433 7.80 -16.91 -13.52
CA ALA A 433 8.76 -16.15 -12.71
C ALA A 433 9.36 -16.97 -11.55
N GLY A 434 8.90 -18.21 -11.31
CA GLY A 434 9.34 -19.05 -10.21
C GLY A 434 8.79 -18.63 -8.84
N VAL A 435 7.71 -17.86 -8.82
CA VAL A 435 7.05 -17.39 -7.60
C VAL A 435 6.02 -18.42 -7.16
N LYS A 436 6.08 -18.80 -5.89
CA LYS A 436 5.12 -19.71 -5.25
C LYS A 436 3.98 -18.91 -4.66
N ALA A 437 2.76 -19.43 -4.79
CA ALA A 437 1.53 -18.87 -4.22
C ALA A 437 1.24 -19.33 -2.78
N GLN A 438 2.19 -20.03 -2.15
CA GLN A 438 2.18 -20.38 -0.74
C GLN A 438 3.61 -20.24 -0.21
N PRO A 439 3.88 -19.29 0.70
CA PRO A 439 5.20 -19.13 1.28
C PRO A 439 5.56 -20.29 2.19
N SER A 440 6.86 -20.50 2.39
CA SER A 440 7.40 -21.53 3.26
C SER A 440 7.31 -21.10 4.73
N TYR A 441 6.09 -21.02 5.27
CA TYR A 441 5.87 -20.63 6.65
C TYR A 441 6.20 -21.73 7.66
N SER A 442 6.59 -21.30 8.86
CA SER A 442 6.73 -22.18 10.03
C SER A 442 5.57 -21.95 11.00
N ASP A 443 5.25 -22.94 11.84
CA ASP A 443 4.25 -22.78 12.90
C ASP A 443 4.48 -21.49 13.70
N GLY A 444 3.45 -20.66 13.89
CA GLY A 444 3.57 -19.39 14.61
C GLY A 444 2.67 -18.28 14.08
N PHE A 445 2.90 -17.05 14.57
CA PHE A 445 2.33 -15.84 13.99
C PHE A 445 3.01 -15.55 12.65
N ILE A 446 2.21 -15.26 11.63
CA ILE A 446 2.68 -14.82 10.32
C ILE A 446 2.20 -13.39 10.08
N ARG A 447 2.93 -12.63 9.26
CA ARG A 447 2.60 -11.24 8.88
C ARG A 447 2.58 -10.18 10.00
N ALA A 448 2.78 -10.57 11.25
CA ALA A 448 3.03 -9.65 12.35
C ALA A 448 4.52 -9.25 12.37
N LEU A 449 4.83 -8.02 11.94
CA LEU A 449 6.18 -7.46 12.01
C LEU A 449 6.27 -6.46 13.17
N THR A 450 7.09 -6.79 14.16
CA THR A 450 7.33 -5.96 15.34
C THR A 450 8.03 -4.66 14.97
N ASN A 451 7.56 -3.54 15.51
CA ASN A 451 8.29 -2.28 15.41
C ASN A 451 9.55 -2.34 16.29
N VAL A 452 10.73 -2.34 15.64
CA VAL A 452 12.04 -2.49 16.31
C VAL A 452 12.28 -1.41 17.36
N ALA A 453 11.78 -0.18 17.18
CA ALA A 453 11.98 0.91 18.14
C ALA A 453 11.17 0.73 19.44
N THR A 454 10.04 0.02 19.39
CA THR A 454 9.15 -0.17 20.56
C THR A 454 9.18 -1.59 21.12
N GLY A 455 9.63 -2.56 20.32
CA GLY A 455 9.55 -3.99 20.64
C GLY A 455 8.12 -4.54 20.64
N GLU A 456 7.17 -3.83 20.03
CA GLU A 456 5.75 -4.18 20.01
C GLU A 456 5.20 -4.28 18.58
N TYR A 457 4.22 -5.16 18.37
CA TYR A 457 3.35 -5.13 17.21
C TYR A 457 2.06 -4.36 17.53
N ASP A 458 1.82 -3.25 16.82
CA ASP A 458 0.62 -2.44 17.00
C ASP A 458 -0.57 -3.05 16.24
N LEU A 459 -1.39 -3.81 16.96
CA LEU A 459 -2.55 -4.49 16.41
C LEU A 459 -3.81 -3.63 16.60
N MET A 460 -4.34 -3.13 15.49
CA MET A 460 -5.59 -2.36 15.46
C MET A 460 -6.78 -3.26 15.12
N ARG A 461 -7.96 -2.96 15.66
CA ARG A 461 -9.20 -3.60 15.18
C ARG A 461 -9.46 -3.22 13.73
N HIS A 462 -9.83 -4.20 12.92
CA HIS A 462 -10.19 -3.94 11.54
C HIS A 462 -11.41 -3.00 11.48
N PRO A 463 -11.39 -1.91 10.69
CA PRO A 463 -12.46 -0.92 10.72
C PRO A 463 -13.80 -1.49 10.25
N ASP A 464 -13.81 -2.42 9.29
CA ASP A 464 -15.04 -3.03 8.76
C ASP A 464 -15.49 -4.29 9.51
N ARG A 465 -14.54 -5.03 10.09
CA ARG A 465 -14.81 -6.33 10.74
C ARG A 465 -14.85 -6.22 12.26
N GLU A 466 -14.41 -5.09 12.81
CA GLU A 466 -14.46 -4.68 14.22
C GLU A 466 -13.70 -5.58 15.20
N ASN A 467 -12.85 -6.46 14.68
CA ASN A 467 -12.08 -7.43 15.45
C ASN A 467 -10.57 -7.18 15.35
N TYR A 468 -9.85 -7.59 16.39
CA TYR A 468 -8.41 -7.82 16.32
C TYR A 468 -8.16 -9.14 15.59
N GLU A 469 -7.22 -9.11 14.65
CA GLU A 469 -6.96 -10.22 13.73
C GLU A 469 -5.47 -10.56 13.75
N LEU A 470 -5.15 -11.82 14.03
CA LEU A 470 -3.79 -12.35 14.00
C LEU A 470 -3.74 -13.48 12.99
N ASP A 471 -2.96 -13.29 11.93
CA ASP A 471 -2.69 -14.37 10.98
C ASP A 471 -1.67 -15.33 11.61
N ILE A 472 -1.97 -16.63 11.54
CA ILE A 472 -1.15 -17.71 12.08
C ILE A 472 -0.97 -18.78 11.02
N PHE A 473 0.13 -19.52 11.11
CA PHE A 473 0.34 -20.71 10.30
C PHE A 473 0.46 -21.93 11.21
N SER A 474 -0.07 -23.06 10.76
CA SER A 474 0.24 -24.35 11.35
C SER A 474 0.60 -25.40 10.32
N THR A 475 1.62 -26.21 10.61
CA THR A 475 2.04 -27.30 9.72
C THR A 475 1.12 -28.52 9.79
N ARG A 476 0.26 -28.62 10.81
CA ARG A 476 -0.62 -29.78 11.04
C ARG A 476 -1.98 -29.34 11.57
N ALA A 477 -3.03 -30.06 11.19
CA ALA A 477 -4.35 -29.86 11.76
C ALA A 477 -4.40 -30.31 13.23
N GLY A 478 -5.20 -29.63 14.04
CA GLY A 478 -5.43 -29.99 15.45
C GLY A 478 -5.92 -28.81 16.29
N GLN A 479 -5.73 -28.90 17.60
CA GLN A 479 -6.08 -27.82 18.54
C GLN A 479 -4.88 -26.89 18.75
N ALA A 480 -5.07 -25.61 18.46
CA ALA A 480 -4.15 -24.54 18.83
C ALA A 480 -4.65 -23.84 20.10
N ARG A 481 -3.74 -23.25 20.88
CA ARG A 481 -4.06 -22.43 22.05
C ARG A 481 -3.43 -21.06 21.92
N LEU A 482 -4.21 -20.00 22.10
CA LEU A 482 -3.72 -18.63 22.16
C LEU A 482 -4.02 -18.04 23.54
N GLN A 483 -2.97 -17.59 24.21
CA GLN A 483 -3.05 -16.88 25.49
C GLN A 483 -2.66 -15.42 25.30
N LEU A 484 -3.45 -14.49 25.84
CA LEU A 484 -3.09 -13.09 25.96
C LEU A 484 -2.94 -12.76 27.44
N ASN A 485 -1.71 -12.41 27.84
CA ASN A 485 -1.42 -11.93 29.19
C ASN A 485 -1.24 -10.42 29.16
N ASN A 486 -1.79 -9.71 30.15
CA ASN A 486 -1.56 -8.28 30.31
C ASN A 486 -0.11 -7.98 30.75
N ALA A 487 0.25 -6.71 30.88
CA ALA A 487 1.59 -6.30 31.29
C ALA A 487 2.04 -6.84 32.67
N ASP A 488 1.09 -7.19 33.56
CA ASP A 488 1.38 -7.79 34.88
C ASP A 488 1.50 -9.33 34.81
N GLY A 489 1.41 -9.93 33.62
CA GLY A 489 1.41 -11.37 33.41
C GLY A 489 0.09 -12.07 33.76
N LYS A 490 -0.99 -11.32 34.04
CA LYS A 490 -2.31 -11.89 34.32
C LYS A 490 -3.03 -12.24 33.02
N PRO A 491 -3.72 -13.40 32.94
CA PRO A 491 -4.43 -13.81 31.74
C PRO A 491 -5.63 -12.90 31.48
N ALA A 492 -5.62 -12.24 30.32
CA ALA A 492 -6.74 -11.49 29.78
C ALA A 492 -7.61 -12.35 28.85
N MET A 493 -7.00 -13.30 28.15
CA MET A 493 -7.67 -14.28 27.30
C MET A 493 -6.85 -15.58 27.29
N ASP A 494 -7.53 -16.72 27.25
CA ASP A 494 -6.94 -18.04 27.08
C ASP A 494 -7.94 -18.91 26.32
N THR A 495 -7.66 -19.13 25.03
CA THR A 495 -8.60 -19.75 24.11
C THR A 495 -7.94 -20.90 23.37
N THR A 496 -8.66 -22.00 23.25
CA THR A 496 -8.30 -23.13 22.38
C THR A 496 -9.25 -23.16 21.19
N PHE A 497 -8.72 -23.41 20.00
CA PHE A 497 -9.50 -23.45 18.76
C PHE A 497 -8.89 -24.45 17.77
N ALA A 498 -9.75 -25.03 16.93
CA ALA A 498 -9.33 -25.94 15.89
C ALA A 498 -8.67 -25.16 14.74
N VAL A 499 -7.56 -25.69 14.22
CA VAL A 499 -6.89 -25.22 13.02
C VAL A 499 -6.65 -26.40 12.08
N GLY A 500 -6.71 -26.13 10.77
CA GLY A 500 -6.20 -27.05 9.74
C GLY A 500 -4.68 -26.90 9.56
N ALA A 501 -4.09 -27.70 8.67
CA ALA A 501 -2.76 -27.36 8.14
C ALA A 501 -2.88 -26.14 7.20
N GLY A 502 -1.94 -25.21 7.28
CA GLY A 502 -1.93 -23.97 6.50
C GLY A 502 -2.18 -22.70 7.33
N GLU A 503 -2.59 -21.64 6.65
CA GLU A 503 -2.90 -20.35 7.25
C GLU A 503 -4.27 -20.32 7.91
N HIS A 504 -4.35 -19.66 9.06
CA HIS A 504 -5.60 -19.37 9.76
C HIS A 504 -5.57 -17.94 10.28
N ARG A 505 -6.75 -17.36 10.45
CA ARG A 505 -6.89 -16.07 11.12
C ARG A 505 -7.55 -16.28 12.46
N PHE A 506 -6.84 -15.95 13.53
CA PHE A 506 -7.44 -15.83 14.84
C PHE A 506 -8.14 -14.47 14.96
N VAL A 507 -9.37 -14.46 15.45
CA VAL A 507 -10.24 -13.28 15.54
C VAL A 507 -10.69 -13.11 16.98
N THR A 508 -10.55 -11.90 17.53
CA THR A 508 -11.08 -11.56 18.86
C THR A 508 -11.58 -10.13 18.94
N GLY A 509 -12.67 -9.92 19.68
CA GLY A 509 -13.24 -8.60 19.95
C GLY A 509 -12.68 -7.96 21.23
N VAL A 510 -13.25 -6.82 21.62
CA VAL A 510 -13.02 -6.20 22.93
C VAL A 510 -13.93 -6.89 23.96
N ASN A 511 -13.38 -7.17 25.15
CA ASN A 511 -14.17 -7.59 26.32
C ASN A 511 -13.65 -6.86 27.57
N SER A 512 -14.25 -7.08 28.74
CA SER A 512 -13.87 -6.38 29.98
C SER A 512 -12.42 -6.56 30.42
N LYS A 513 -11.67 -7.52 29.86
CA LYS A 513 -10.26 -7.80 30.17
C LYS A 513 -9.30 -7.39 29.04
N ILE A 514 -9.81 -7.15 27.83
CA ILE A 514 -9.04 -6.72 26.65
C ILE A 514 -9.28 -5.22 26.47
N ILE A 515 -8.29 -4.42 26.86
CA ILE A 515 -8.38 -2.96 26.94
C ILE A 515 -7.50 -2.35 25.85
N SER A 516 -8.08 -1.51 24.99
CA SER A 516 -7.31 -0.79 23.96
C SER A 516 -6.29 0.16 24.59
N GLY A 517 -5.16 0.35 23.91
CA GLY A 517 -4.02 1.16 24.31
C GLY A 517 -3.01 0.46 25.23
N LYS A 518 -3.31 -0.76 25.68
CA LYS A 518 -2.47 -1.54 26.61
C LYS A 518 -1.57 -2.56 25.89
N ARG A 519 -0.43 -2.84 26.53
CA ARG A 519 0.52 -3.89 26.10
C ARG A 519 0.04 -5.26 26.60
N TYR A 520 0.18 -6.26 25.74
CA TYR A 520 -0.07 -7.67 26.00
C TYR A 520 1.06 -8.54 25.46
N THR A 521 1.19 -9.73 26.04
CA THR A 521 2.02 -10.81 25.50
C THR A 521 1.10 -11.90 24.98
N ALA A 522 1.17 -12.16 23.68
CA ALA A 522 0.46 -13.24 23.02
C ALA A 522 1.35 -14.47 22.90
N THR A 523 0.89 -15.60 23.45
CA THR A 523 1.55 -16.89 23.32
C THR A 523 0.66 -17.83 22.52
N LEU A 524 1.11 -18.21 21.32
CA LEU A 524 0.46 -19.20 20.48
C LEU A 524 1.18 -20.55 20.65
N THR A 525 0.43 -21.58 21.01
CA THR A 525 0.87 -22.98 20.94
C THR A 525 0.10 -23.68 19.83
N THR A 526 0.83 -24.17 18.82
CA THR A 526 0.27 -24.87 17.66
C THR A 526 0.05 -26.37 17.94
N PRO A 527 -0.74 -27.09 17.12
CA PRO A 527 -0.90 -28.54 17.23
C PRO A 527 0.40 -29.34 17.19
N ALA A 528 1.44 -28.81 16.54
CA ALA A 528 2.78 -29.39 16.52
C ALA A 528 3.55 -29.24 17.84
N GLY A 529 2.95 -28.61 18.86
CA GLY A 529 3.59 -28.33 20.15
C GLY A 529 4.56 -27.13 20.12
N LYS A 530 4.70 -26.45 18.97
CA LYS A 530 5.56 -25.27 18.87
C LYS A 530 4.87 -24.07 19.50
N SER A 531 5.61 -23.39 20.39
CA SER A 531 5.19 -22.14 21.02
C SER A 531 5.84 -20.94 20.35
N SER A 532 5.08 -19.86 20.15
CA SER A 532 5.55 -18.58 19.59
C SER A 532 4.99 -17.44 20.43
N VAL A 533 5.83 -16.43 20.67
CA VAL A 533 5.48 -15.28 21.52
C VAL A 533 5.54 -14.00 20.72
N LEU A 534 4.52 -13.15 20.86
CA LEU A 534 4.43 -11.84 20.24
C LEU A 534 4.04 -10.81 21.30
N THR A 535 4.88 -9.80 21.50
CA THR A 535 4.52 -8.63 22.29
C THR A 535 3.68 -7.70 21.41
N LEU A 536 2.46 -7.39 21.83
CA LEU A 536 1.55 -6.57 21.05
C LEU A 536 0.94 -5.45 21.88
N ARG A 537 0.60 -4.35 21.20
CA ARG A 537 -0.24 -3.30 21.75
C ARG A 537 -1.54 -3.28 20.98
N LEU A 538 -2.64 -3.43 21.71
CA LEU A 538 -3.97 -3.35 21.13
C LEU A 538 -4.32 -1.88 20.93
N ARG A 539 -4.76 -1.50 19.74
CA ARG A 539 -5.11 -0.13 19.34
C ARG A 539 -6.61 0.04 19.11
#